data_AF-A0A7S2S3A6-F1
#
_entry.id   AF-A0A7S2S3A6-F1
#
_cell.length_a   1.000
_cell.length_b   1.000
_cell.length_c   1.000
_cell.angle_alpha   90.00
_cell.angle_beta   90.00
_cell.angle_gamma   90.00
#
_symmetry.space_group_name_H-M   'P 1'
#
loop_
_entity.id
_entity.type
_entity.pdbx_description
1 polymer ?
#
loop_
_entity_poly.entity_id
_entity_poly.type
_entity_poly.pdbx_seq_one_letter_code
_entity_poly.pdbx_strand_id
1 'polypeptide(L)'
;ELDPHTRLYSRHMYFFLLVTYMFLPSASRLQFRGFDCIKLKSGEEYLRADTDVNCRGDSYQDFLVANGVFIAVYQCIPLLYAYLLCSVRHRLELPNVADKARAL
;
A
#
# COMPACT_ATOMS: atom_id res chain seq x y z
N GLU A 1 -32.94 14.70 5.81
CA GLU A 1 -32.56 13.28 6.01
C GLU A 1 -31.52 12.87 4.97
N LEU A 2 -30.47 12.16 5.38
CA LEU A 2 -29.44 11.69 4.44
C LEU A 2 -29.96 10.44 3.72
N ASP A 3 -29.86 10.43 2.39
CA ASP A 3 -30.27 9.34 1.51
C ASP A 3 -29.58 8.00 1.91
N PRO A 4 -30.33 6.88 2.00
CA PRO A 4 -29.79 5.58 2.44
C PRO A 4 -28.57 5.10 1.65
N HIS A 5 -28.46 5.39 0.36
CA HIS A 5 -27.31 4.98 -0.46
C HIS A 5 -26.01 5.65 -0.01
N THR A 6 -26.08 6.90 0.42
CA THR A 6 -24.91 7.67 0.87
C THR A 6 -24.32 7.09 2.17
N ARG A 7 -25.17 6.66 3.11
CA ARG A 7 -24.71 6.03 4.37
C ARG A 7 -24.02 4.70 4.12
N LEU A 8 -24.56 3.90 3.20
CA LEU A 8 -24.00 2.60 2.85
C LEU A 8 -22.62 2.77 2.19
N TYR A 9 -22.52 3.69 1.22
CA TYR A 9 -21.26 4.01 0.55
C TYR A 9 -20.18 4.46 1.54
N SER A 10 -20.49 5.40 2.44
CA SER A 10 -19.51 5.89 3.45
C SER A 10 -19.02 4.78 4.38
N ARG A 11 -19.89 3.85 4.79
CA ARG A 11 -19.51 2.72 5.64
C ARG A 11 -18.59 1.74 4.91
N HIS A 12 -18.91 1.40 3.67
CA HIS A 12 -18.05 0.54 2.86
C HIS A 12 -16.72 1.22 2.53
N MET A 13 -16.73 2.51 2.22
CA MET A 13 -15.54 3.28 1.92
C MET A 13 -14.60 3.36 3.13
N TYR A 14 -15.14 3.62 4.31
CA TYR A 14 -14.36 3.61 5.56
C TYR A 14 -13.73 2.23 5.81
N PHE A 15 -14.51 1.15 5.70
CA PHE A 15 -13.99 -0.20 5.90
C PHE A 15 -12.92 -0.56 4.86
N PHE A 16 -13.16 -0.22 3.59
CA PHE A 16 -12.20 -0.40 2.51
C PHE A 16 -10.88 0.29 2.84
N LEU A 17 -10.91 1.60 3.11
CA LEU A 17 -9.72 2.39 3.45
C LEU A 17 -8.97 1.84 4.67
N LEU A 18 -9.71 1.41 5.70
CA LEU A 18 -9.13 0.85 6.92
C LEU A 18 -8.40 -0.47 6.66
N VAL A 19 -9.05 -1.39 5.94
CA VAL A 19 -8.44 -2.67 5.56
C VAL A 19 -7.21 -2.43 4.71
N THR A 20 -7.33 -1.66 3.63
CA THR A 20 -6.21 -1.45 2.70
C THR A 20 -5.06 -0.68 3.37
N TYR A 21 -5.32 0.26 4.29
CA TYR A 21 -4.29 0.90 5.12
C TYR A 21 -3.56 -0.09 6.03
N MET A 22 -4.30 -0.98 6.69
CA MET A 22 -3.73 -1.96 7.63
C MET A 22 -2.85 -3.01 6.93
N PHE A 23 -3.26 -3.46 5.74
CA PHE A 23 -2.51 -4.46 4.97
C PHE A 23 -1.36 -3.86 4.14
N LEU A 24 -1.38 -2.56 3.86
CA LEU A 24 -0.34 -1.87 3.11
C LEU A 24 1.10 -2.16 3.60
N PRO A 25 1.44 -1.97 4.89
CA PRO A 25 2.80 -2.20 5.37
C PRO A 25 3.21 -3.68 5.33
N SER A 26 2.29 -4.58 5.64
CA SER A 26 2.55 -6.03 5.65
C SER A 26 2.82 -6.57 4.25
N ALA A 27 1.98 -6.20 3.29
CA ALA A 27 2.16 -6.58 1.88
C ALA A 27 3.43 -5.96 1.29
N SER A 28 3.69 -4.67 1.56
CA SER A 28 4.92 -4.00 1.10
C SER A 28 6.17 -4.70 1.64
N ARG A 29 6.22 -5.01 2.94
CA ARG A 29 7.35 -5.74 3.54
C ARG A 29 7.57 -7.10 2.89
N LEU A 30 6.50 -7.83 2.57
CA LEU A 30 6.61 -9.13 1.91
C LEU A 30 7.19 -8.99 0.51
N GLN A 31 6.74 -8.00 -0.26
CA GLN A 31 7.26 -7.73 -1.60
C GLN A 31 8.75 -7.37 -1.57
N PHE A 32 9.15 -6.48 -0.64
CA PHE A 32 10.55 -6.06 -0.50
C PHE A 32 11.51 -7.18 -0.06
N ARG A 33 11.02 -8.23 0.61
CA ARG A 33 11.85 -9.43 0.89
C ARG A 33 12.31 -10.14 -0.36
N GLY A 34 11.62 -9.97 -1.49
CA GLY A 34 12.04 -10.47 -2.79
C GLY A 34 13.34 -9.85 -3.33
N PHE A 35 13.88 -8.82 -2.66
CA PHE A 35 15.14 -8.17 -3.03
C PHE A 35 16.27 -8.45 -2.03
N ASP A 36 16.02 -9.21 -0.96
CA ASP A 36 16.99 -9.48 0.10
C ASP A 36 17.79 -10.75 -0.19
N CYS A 37 19.00 -10.59 -0.75
CA CYS A 37 19.92 -11.69 -1.02
C CYS A 37 20.96 -11.86 0.09
N ILE A 38 21.22 -13.10 0.47
CA ILE A 38 22.30 -13.49 1.38
C ILE A 38 23.48 -14.04 0.61
N LYS A 39 24.68 -13.60 0.97
CA LYS A 39 25.94 -14.09 0.41
C LYS A 39 26.52 -15.20 1.26
N LEU A 40 26.77 -16.36 0.67
CA LEU A 40 27.43 -17.47 1.32
C LEU A 40 28.96 -17.33 1.24
N LYS A 41 29.66 -18.04 2.14
CA LYS A 41 31.13 -18.10 2.14
C LYS A 41 31.71 -18.67 0.82
N SER A 42 30.92 -19.44 0.08
CA SER A 42 31.26 -19.98 -1.24
C SER A 42 31.23 -18.92 -2.36
N GLY A 43 30.75 -17.70 -2.10
CA GLY A 43 30.63 -16.64 -3.09
C GLY A 43 29.28 -16.60 -3.83
N GLU A 44 28.44 -17.61 -3.64
CA GLU A 44 27.07 -17.68 -4.15
C GLU A 44 26.12 -16.75 -3.38
N GLU A 45 25.09 -16.24 -4.07
CA GLU A 45 24.09 -15.34 -3.52
C GLU A 45 22.70 -15.94 -3.71
N TYR A 46 21.95 -16.13 -2.62
CA TYR A 46 20.61 -16.72 -2.64
C TYR A 46 19.59 -15.80 -2.00
N LEU A 47 18.34 -15.88 -2.43
CA LEU A 47 17.27 -15.09 -1.85
C LEU A 47 17.01 -15.53 -0.41
N ARG A 48 16.94 -14.60 0.54
CA ARG A 48 16.72 -14.91 1.96
C ARG A 48 15.35 -15.54 2.21
N ALA A 49 14.34 -15.10 1.47
CA ALA A 49 12.97 -15.60 1.59
C ALA A 49 12.82 -17.02 1.03
N ASP A 50 13.66 -17.39 0.05
CA ASP A 50 13.67 -18.69 -0.61
C ASP A 50 15.09 -19.03 -1.09
N THR A 51 15.77 -19.90 -0.34
CA THR A 51 17.17 -20.24 -0.62
C THR A 51 17.36 -21.14 -1.84
N ASP A 52 16.28 -21.55 -2.52
CA ASP A 52 16.38 -22.27 -3.81
C ASP A 52 16.66 -21.31 -4.98
N VAL A 53 16.38 -20.01 -4.80
CA VAL A 53 16.56 -18.99 -5.84
C VAL A 53 17.96 -18.38 -5.77
N ASN A 54 18.76 -18.60 -6.82
CA ASN A 54 20.08 -17.95 -6.98
C ASN A 54 19.92 -16.52 -7.52
N CYS A 55 20.39 -15.52 -6.76
CA CYS A 55 20.31 -14.10 -7.09
C CYS A 55 21.19 -13.66 -8.28
N ARG A 56 22.08 -14.53 -8.76
CA ARG A 56 22.94 -14.27 -9.93
C ARG A 56 22.44 -14.91 -11.21
N GLY A 57 21.39 -15.73 -11.14
CA GLY A 57 20.81 -16.38 -12.32
C GLY A 57 19.94 -15.43 -13.14
N ASP A 58 19.84 -15.69 -14.45
CA ASP A 58 18.96 -14.92 -15.36
C ASP A 58 17.49 -14.95 -14.92
N SER A 59 17.03 -16.08 -14.36
CA SER A 59 15.67 -16.23 -13.83
C SER A 59 15.35 -15.27 -12.67
N TYR A 60 16.36 -14.79 -11.93
CA TYR A 60 16.14 -13.82 -10.86
C TYR A 60 15.94 -12.40 -11.39
N GLN A 61 16.55 -12.06 -12.54
CA GLN A 61 16.35 -10.75 -13.17
C GLN A 61 14.89 -10.56 -13.60
N ASP A 62 14.29 -11.59 -14.21
CA ASP A 62 12.88 -11.55 -14.59
C ASP A 62 11.96 -11.44 -13.35
N PHE A 63 12.29 -12.15 -12.28
CA PHE A 63 11.59 -12.06 -11.00
C PHE A 63 11.67 -10.65 -10.40
N LEU A 64 12.85 -10.03 -10.42
CA LEU A 64 13.05 -8.65 -9.93
C LEU A 64 12.20 -7.64 -10.69
N VAL A 65 12.13 -7.76 -12.02
CA VAL A 65 11.32 -6.87 -12.86
C VAL A 65 9.83 -7.05 -12.52
N ALA A 66 9.35 -8.30 -12.48
CA ALA A 66 7.96 -8.58 -12.14
C ALA A 66 7.59 -8.07 -10.73
N ASN A 67 8.42 -8.36 -9.73
CA ASN A 67 8.22 -7.91 -8.36
C ASN A 67 8.24 -6.38 -8.27
N GLY A 68 9.18 -5.72 -8.95
CA GLY A 68 9.25 -4.27 -9.05
C GLY A 68 7.97 -3.64 -9.62
N VAL A 69 7.38 -4.22 -10.66
CA VAL A 69 6.10 -3.77 -11.22
C VAL A 69 4.97 -3.93 -10.20
N PHE A 70 4.88 -5.08 -9.51
CA PHE A 70 3.87 -5.28 -8.48
C PHE A 70 4.01 -4.30 -7.31
N ILE A 71 5.23 -4.01 -6.87
CA ILE A 71 5.49 -2.97 -5.87
C ILE A 71 5.02 -1.61 -6.38
N ALA A 72 5.40 -1.22 -7.59
CA ALA A 72 5.03 0.08 -8.16
C ALA A 72 3.50 0.26 -8.21
N VAL A 73 2.78 -0.76 -8.68
CA VAL A 73 1.30 -0.77 -8.70
C VAL A 73 0.73 -0.68 -7.29
N TYR A 74 1.28 -1.44 -6.34
CA TYR A 74 0.78 -1.46 -4.97
C TYR A 74 1.05 -0.13 -4.24
N GLN A 75 2.16 0.54 -4.52
CA GLN A 75 2.47 1.88 -3.98
C GLN A 75 1.64 3.01 -4.61
N CYS A 76 0.85 2.75 -5.65
CA CYS A 76 -0.16 3.70 -6.13
C CYS A 76 -1.37 3.79 -5.20
N ILE A 77 -1.58 2.84 -4.27
CA ILE A 77 -2.74 2.84 -3.36
C ILE A 77 -2.80 4.11 -2.49
N PRO A 78 -1.71 4.55 -1.81
CA PRO A 78 -1.67 5.84 -1.13
C PRO A 78 -1.97 7.05 -2.03
N LEU A 79 -1.55 7.03 -3.29
CA LEU A 79 -1.84 8.10 -4.25
C LEU A 79 -3.34 8.17 -4.56
N LEU A 80 -3.99 7.01 -4.68
CA LEU A 80 -5.44 6.93 -4.84
C LEU A 80 -6.16 7.52 -3.60
N TYR A 81 -5.66 7.28 -2.39
CA TYR A 81 -6.22 7.92 -1.19
C TYR A 81 -6.06 9.43 -1.22
N ALA A 82 -4.89 9.93 -1.61
CA ALA A 82 -4.66 11.37 -1.74
C ALA A 82 -5.60 12.00 -2.77
N TYR A 83 -5.77 11.35 -3.93
CA TYR A 83 -6.72 11.76 -4.95
C TYR A 83 -8.17 11.77 -4.44
N LEU A 84 -8.60 10.68 -3.80
CA LEU A 84 -9.94 10.57 -3.20
C LEU A 84 -10.16 11.67 -2.15
N LEU A 85 -9.19 11.89 -1.27
CA LEU A 85 -9.25 12.94 -0.26
C LEU A 85 -9.36 14.32 -0.89
N CYS A 86 -8.55 14.64 -1.90
CA CYS A 86 -8.63 15.90 -2.64
C CYS A 86 -9.98 16.08 -3.31
N SER A 87 -10.56 15.03 -3.90
CA SER A 87 -11.85 15.10 -4.59
C SER A 87 -13.05 15.34 -3.66
N VAL A 88 -12.99 14.81 -2.43
CA VAL A 88 -14.08 14.91 -1.44
C VAL A 88 -13.80 16.00 -0.39
N ARG A 89 -12.62 16.63 -0.42
CA ARG A 89 -12.17 17.65 0.54
C ARG A 89 -13.23 18.73 0.79
N HIS A 90 -13.79 19.32 -0.27
CA HIS A 90 -14.81 20.37 -0.15
C HIS A 90 -16.12 19.91 0.49
N ARG A 91 -16.40 18.60 0.50
CA ARG A 91 -17.56 18.02 1.20
C ARG A 91 -17.25 17.64 2.66
N LEU A 92 -15.97 17.52 3.01
CA LEU A 92 -15.48 17.17 4.34
C LEU A 92 -15.15 18.40 5.19
N GLU A 93 -14.90 19.55 4.55
CA GLU A 93 -14.79 20.87 5.18
C GLU A 93 -16.15 21.31 5.75
N LEU A 94 -16.58 20.66 6.83
CA LEU A 94 -17.75 21.07 7.63
C LEU A 94 -17.35 22.32 8.45
N PRO A 95 -18.02 23.48 8.25
CA PRO A 95 -17.71 24.69 9.02
C PRO A 95 -17.78 24.46 10.54
N ASN A 96 -18.71 23.61 10.98
CA ASN A 96 -18.95 23.31 12.39
C ASN A 96 -17.78 22.62 13.13
N VAL A 97 -16.82 22.01 12.43
CA VAL A 97 -15.64 21.38 13.07
C VAL A 97 -14.50 22.38 13.24
N ALA A 98 -14.33 23.28 12.27
CA ALA A 98 -13.39 24.39 12.35
C ALA A 98 -13.79 25.37 13.48
N ASP A 99 -15.08 25.61 13.65
CA ASP A 99 -15.59 26.46 14.74
C ASP A 99 -15.42 25.79 16.12
N LYS A 100 -15.63 24.48 16.23
CA LYS A 100 -15.38 23.73 17.48
C LYS A 100 -13.90 23.64 17.85
N ALA A 101 -13.01 23.54 16.86
CA ALA A 101 -11.56 23.53 17.10
C ALA A 101 -10.99 24.90 17.51
N ARG A 102 -11.69 26.00 17.15
CA ARG A 102 -11.33 27.36 17.58
C ARG A 102 -11.95 27.79 18.92
N ALA A 103 -12.96 27.06 19.39
CA ALA A 103 -13.65 27.32 20.65
C ALA A 103 -13.07 26.55 21.85
N LEU A 104 -12.02 25.76 21.62
CA LEU A 104 -11.17 25.09 22.61
C LEU A 104 -9.82 25.80 22.69
#